data_AF-A0A1F9H9Z7-F1
#
_entry.id   AF-A0A1F9H9Z7-F1
#
_cell.length_a   1.000
_cell.length_b   1.000
_cell.length_c   1.000
_cell.angle_alpha   90.00
_cell.angle_beta   90.00
_cell.angle_gamma   90.00
#
_symmetry.space_group_name_H-M   'P 1'
#
loop_
_entity.id
_entity.type
_entity.pdbx_description
1 polymer ?
#
loop_
_entity_poly.entity_id
_entity_poly.type
_entity_poly.pdbx_seq_one_letter_code
_entity_poly.pdbx_strand_id
1 'polypeptide(L)'
;MTQPKSVLKKLKTLKNDLNISANRFWSLRLALSQAYRQGHEEKDFLPRRLKKLSLNEKNTFDFLLNQLHEVLADQFENPFFVLSSDKDLKAWLKIRQTIRYIKNSFSNTYPITHTLVKLNKSLPYL
;
A
#
# COMPACT_ATOMS: atom_id res chain seq x y z
N MET A 1 -6.18 -27.55 -0.57
CA MET A 1 -5.07 -27.24 -1.51
C MET A 1 -5.41 -25.99 -2.32
N THR A 2 -4.94 -24.82 -1.90
CA THR A 2 -5.07 -23.56 -2.65
C THR A 2 -4.03 -23.54 -3.76
N GLN A 3 -4.47 -23.55 -5.02
CA GLN A 3 -3.58 -23.55 -6.17
C GLN A 3 -2.70 -22.27 -6.18
N PRO A 4 -1.40 -22.34 -6.50
CA PRO A 4 -0.48 -21.18 -6.47
C PRO A 4 -0.94 -20.01 -7.37
N LYS A 5 -1.69 -20.29 -8.44
CA LYS A 5 -2.33 -19.27 -9.29
C LYS A 5 -3.39 -18.44 -8.54
N SER A 6 -4.10 -19.03 -7.58
CA SER A 6 -5.11 -18.33 -6.76
C SER A 6 -4.47 -17.35 -5.78
N VAL A 7 -3.33 -17.72 -5.20
CA VAL A 7 -2.56 -16.89 -4.26
C VAL A 7 -1.96 -15.69 -4.97
N LEU A 8 -1.34 -15.89 -6.14
CA LEU A 8 -0.80 -14.80 -6.94
C LEU A 8 -1.88 -13.80 -7.38
N LYS A 9 -3.09 -14.28 -7.70
CA LYS A 9 -4.24 -13.42 -7.99
C LYS A 9 -4.64 -12.60 -6.75
N LYS A 10 -4.75 -13.25 -5.58
CA LYS A 10 -5.06 -12.59 -4.30
C LYS A 10 -4.02 -11.52 -3.94
N LEU A 11 -2.73 -11.81 -4.11
CA LEU A 11 -1.65 -10.85 -3.88
C LEU A 11 -1.68 -9.68 -4.86
N LYS A 12 -2.03 -9.90 -6.14
CA LYS A 12 -2.21 -8.82 -7.12
C LYS A 12 -3.38 -7.91 -6.74
N THR A 13 -4.51 -8.48 -6.30
CA THR A 13 -5.66 -7.72 -5.81
C THR A 13 -5.28 -6.90 -4.57
N LEU A 14 -4.68 -7.53 -3.55
CA LEU A 14 -4.22 -6.83 -2.34
C LEU A 14 -3.24 -5.70 -2.65
N LYS A 15 -2.29 -5.91 -3.57
CA LYS A 15 -1.39 -4.86 -4.03
C LYS A 15 -2.16 -3.68 -4.63
N ASN A 16 -3.16 -3.95 -5.47
CA ASN A 16 -3.96 -2.90 -6.09
C ASN A 16 -4.77 -2.12 -5.05
N ASP A 17 -5.40 -2.83 -4.11
CA ASP A 17 -6.23 -2.23 -3.07
C ASP A 17 -5.39 -1.39 -2.09
N LEU A 18 -4.22 -1.88 -1.70
CA LEU A 18 -3.26 -1.13 -0.89
C LEU A 18 -2.79 0.15 -1.60
N ASN A 19 -2.52 0.08 -2.90
CA ASN A 19 -2.15 1.27 -3.70
C ASN A 19 -3.30 2.28 -3.76
N ILE A 20 -4.53 1.83 -4.00
CA ILE A 20 -5.71 2.71 -4.04
C ILE A 20 -5.90 3.38 -2.69
N SER A 21 -5.86 2.61 -1.61
CA SER A 21 -6.08 3.11 -0.25
C SER A 21 -5.04 4.15 0.14
N ALA A 22 -3.76 3.86 -0.14
CA ALA A 22 -2.70 4.79 0.20
C ALA A 22 -2.70 6.06 -0.68
N ASN A 23 -3.12 5.97 -1.95
CA ASN A 23 -3.35 7.16 -2.78
C ASN A 23 -4.49 8.03 -2.24
N ARG A 24 -5.59 7.41 -1.79
CA ARG A 24 -6.71 8.14 -1.15
C ARG A 24 -6.26 8.83 0.12
N PHE A 25 -5.48 8.14 0.96
CA PHE A 25 -4.92 8.70 2.18
C PHE A 25 -4.06 9.95 1.88
N TRP A 26 -3.22 9.87 0.86
CA TRP A 26 -2.42 11.01 0.41
C TRP A 26 -3.28 12.18 -0.07
N SER A 27 -4.29 11.93 -0.91
CA SER A 27 -5.21 12.97 -1.37
C SER A 27 -5.96 13.65 -0.23
N LEU A 28 -6.40 12.89 0.78
CA LEU A 28 -7.06 13.44 1.97
C LEU A 28 -6.12 14.35 2.77
N ARG A 29 -4.84 13.97 2.89
CA ARG A 29 -3.81 14.79 3.54
C ARG A 29 -3.54 16.08 2.78
N LEU A 30 -3.47 16.03 1.45
CA LEU A 30 -3.34 17.24 0.62
C LEU A 30 -4.55 18.17 0.78
N ALA A 31 -5.76 17.61 0.71
CA ALA A 31 -6.99 18.36 0.91
C ALA A 31 -7.06 19.02 2.30
N LEU A 32 -6.64 18.29 3.35
CA LEU A 32 -6.58 18.83 4.70
C LEU A 32 -5.58 20.00 4.80
N SER A 33 -4.39 19.82 4.22
CA SER A 33 -3.35 20.84 4.20
C SER A 33 -3.80 22.08 3.43
N GLN A 34 -4.52 21.89 2.32
CA GLN A 34 -5.10 22.98 1.53
C GLN A 34 -6.20 23.72 2.30
N ALA A 35 -7.08 23.00 2.99
CA ALA A 35 -8.13 23.62 3.81
C ALA A 35 -7.52 24.54 4.88
N TYR A 36 -6.46 24.10 5.57
CA TYR A 36 -5.75 24.94 6.53
C TYR A 36 -5.09 26.17 5.89
N ARG A 37 -4.50 26.01 4.71
CA ARG A 37 -3.94 27.15 3.95
C ARG A 37 -5.00 28.16 3.51
N GLN A 38 -6.25 27.73 3.35
CA GLN A 38 -7.38 28.58 3.02
C GLN A 38 -7.99 29.27 4.26
N GLY A 39 -7.40 29.07 5.45
CA GLY A 39 -7.84 29.69 6.68
C GLY A 39 -8.92 28.89 7.43
N HIS A 40 -9.25 27.67 7.00
CA HIS A 40 -10.13 26.82 7.80
C HIS A 40 -9.46 26.42 9.10
N GLU A 41 -10.24 26.36 10.17
CA GLU A 41 -9.77 25.93 11.49
C GLU A 41 -10.08 24.45 11.75
N GLU A 42 -9.41 23.85 12.73
CA GLU A 42 -9.68 22.45 13.10
C GLU A 42 -11.12 22.18 13.54
N LYS A 43 -11.83 23.22 13.99
CA LYS A 43 -13.22 23.16 14.47
C LYS A 43 -14.21 23.17 13.29
N ASP A 44 -13.77 23.63 12.12
CA ASP A 44 -14.60 23.74 10.93
C ASP A 44 -15.04 22.36 10.43
N PHE A 45 -16.22 22.35 9.81
CA PHE A 45 -16.81 21.13 9.27
C PHE A 45 -15.88 20.39 8.31
N LEU A 46 -15.21 21.12 7.40
CA LEU A 46 -14.40 20.55 6.33
C LEU A 46 -13.14 19.82 6.87
N PRO A 47 -12.23 20.45 7.65
CA PRO A 47 -11.10 19.74 8.26
C PRO A 47 -11.53 18.58 9.16
N ARG A 48 -12.61 18.71 9.94
CA ARG A 48 -13.13 17.61 10.76
C ARG A 48 -13.56 16.41 9.92
N ARG A 49 -14.29 16.66 8.82
CA ARG A 49 -14.72 15.62 7.89
C ARG A 49 -13.52 14.94 7.22
N LEU A 50 -12.54 15.72 6.77
CA LEU A 50 -11.32 15.19 6.15
C LEU A 50 -10.49 14.36 7.13
N LYS A 51 -10.35 14.78 8.40
CA LYS A 51 -9.71 13.97 9.46
C LYS A 51 -10.44 12.65 9.68
N LYS A 52 -11.77 12.65 9.74
CA LYS A 52 -12.57 11.42 9.89
C LYS A 52 -12.39 10.47 8.71
N LEU A 53 -12.41 11.01 7.47
CA LEU A 53 -12.16 10.22 6.27
C LEU A 53 -10.74 9.65 6.26
N SER A 54 -9.74 10.42 6.68
CA SER A 54 -8.35 9.97 6.78
C SER A 54 -8.19 8.84 7.79
N LEU A 55 -8.89 8.90 8.94
CA LEU A 55 -8.90 7.82 9.92
C LEU A 55 -9.56 6.55 9.36
N ASN A 56 -10.69 6.67 8.66
CA ASN A 56 -11.34 5.52 8.03
C ASN A 56 -10.45 4.86 6.96
N GLU A 57 -9.76 5.68 6.16
CA GLU A 57 -8.85 5.17 5.14
C GLU A 57 -7.63 4.49 5.78
N LYS A 58 -7.12 5.02 6.91
CA LYS A 58 -6.07 4.36 7.70
C LYS A 58 -6.52 2.98 8.20
N ASN A 59 -7.73 2.87 8.75
CA ASN A 59 -8.25 1.59 9.23
C ASN A 59 -8.41 0.57 8.08
N THR A 60 -8.85 1.05 6.91
CA THR A 60 -8.97 0.21 5.70
C THR A 60 -7.60 -0.28 5.26
N PHE A 61 -6.61 0.61 5.28
CA PHE A 61 -5.24 0.28 4.95
C PHE A 61 -4.63 -0.76 5.90
N ASP A 62 -4.82 -0.58 7.22
CA ASP A 62 -4.35 -1.53 8.24
C ASP A 62 -5.02 -2.91 8.06
N PHE A 63 -6.31 -2.94 7.73
CA PHE A 63 -7.02 -4.18 7.42
C PHE A 63 -6.43 -4.89 6.20
N LEU A 64 -6.14 -4.17 5.11
CA LEU A 64 -5.51 -4.74 3.91
C LEU A 64 -4.09 -5.25 4.18
N LEU A 65 -3.34 -4.58 5.06
CA LEU A 65 -2.04 -5.06 5.52
C LEU A 65 -2.15 -6.35 6.33
N ASN A 66 -3.15 -6.47 7.20
CA ASN A 66 -3.38 -7.70 7.96
C ASN A 66 -3.74 -8.86 7.04
N GLN A 67 -4.62 -8.64 6.05
CA GLN A 67 -4.94 -9.67 5.05
C GLN A 67 -3.72 -10.11 4.25
N LEU A 68 -2.83 -9.18 3.92
CA LEU A 68 -1.57 -9.49 3.27
C LEU A 68 -0.65 -10.30 4.18
N HIS A 69 -0.56 -9.95 5.47
CA HIS A 69 0.19 -10.72 6.46
C HIS A 69 -0.33 -12.15 6.59
N GLU A 70 -1.65 -12.34 6.68
CA GLU A 70 -2.29 -13.66 6.73
C GLU A 70 -1.98 -14.48 5.47
N VAL A 71 -2.11 -13.88 4.29
CA VAL A 71 -1.77 -14.56 3.02
C VAL A 71 -0.30 -14.93 2.98
N LEU A 72 0.60 -14.09 3.49
CA LEU A 72 2.02 -14.43 3.53
C LEU A 72 2.31 -15.54 4.54
N ALA A 73 1.73 -15.46 5.75
CA ALA A 73 1.90 -16.47 6.80
C ALA A 73 1.43 -17.86 6.33
N ASP A 74 0.24 -17.94 5.75
CA ASP A 74 -0.34 -19.17 5.18
C ASP A 74 0.53 -19.79 4.07
N GLN A 75 1.30 -18.96 3.35
CA GLN A 75 2.22 -19.44 2.31
C GLN A 75 3.60 -19.81 2.86
N PHE A 76 4.09 -19.15 3.90
CA PHE A 76 5.37 -19.48 4.54
C PHE A 76 5.28 -20.73 5.42
N GLU A 77 4.12 -21.02 5.99
CA GLU A 77 3.85 -22.27 6.71
C GLU A 77 3.59 -23.46 5.77
N ASN A 78 3.43 -23.21 4.47
CA ASN A 78 3.21 -24.25 3.47
C ASN A 78 4.55 -24.75 2.88
N PRO A 79 4.96 -26.01 3.14
CA PRO A 79 6.22 -26.56 2.62
C PRO A 79 6.24 -26.73 1.09
N PHE A 80 5.09 -26.51 0.43
CA PHE A 80 4.91 -26.61 -1.02
C PHE A 80 4.82 -25.27 -1.75
N PHE A 81 5.28 -24.16 -1.14
CA PHE A 81 5.42 -22.89 -1.86
C PHE A 81 6.58 -22.96 -2.87
N VAL A 82 6.38 -23.75 -3.91
CA VAL A 82 7.29 -23.83 -5.04
C VAL A 82 7.06 -22.56 -5.85
N LEU A 83 7.98 -21.61 -5.75
CA LEU A 83 8.13 -20.55 -6.74
C LEU A 83 8.44 -21.24 -8.07
N SER A 84 7.38 -21.56 -8.81
CA SER A 84 7.41 -22.39 -10.02
C SER A 84 8.11 -21.74 -11.21
N SER A 85 8.53 -20.48 -11.08
CA SER A 85 9.19 -19.71 -12.13
C SER A 85 9.98 -18.52 -11.57
N ASP A 86 11.08 -18.15 -12.23
CA ASP A 86 11.77 -16.86 -12.04
C ASP A 86 10.83 -15.64 -12.13
N LYS A 87 9.75 -15.75 -12.91
CA LYS A 87 8.73 -14.70 -13.00
C LYS A 87 7.96 -14.53 -11.69
N ASP A 88 7.70 -15.62 -10.98
CA ASP A 88 6.99 -15.61 -9.70
C ASP A 88 7.90 -15.02 -8.61
N LEU A 89 9.19 -15.36 -8.63
CA LEU A 89 10.19 -14.81 -7.72
C LEU A 89 10.38 -13.29 -7.93
N LYS A 90 10.47 -12.84 -9.19
CA LYS A 90 10.49 -11.39 -9.54
C LYS A 90 9.20 -10.68 -9.13
N ALA A 91 8.04 -11.30 -9.31
CA ALA A 91 6.77 -10.72 -8.88
C ALA A 91 6.71 -10.59 -7.35
N TRP A 92 7.19 -11.60 -6.62
CA TRP A 92 7.24 -11.60 -5.17
C TRP A 92 8.18 -10.52 -4.63
N LEU A 93 9.39 -10.39 -5.20
CA LEU A 93 10.33 -9.31 -4.85
C LEU A 93 9.72 -7.93 -5.09
N LYS A 94 9.01 -7.72 -6.22
CA LYS A 94 8.29 -6.48 -6.50
C LYS A 94 7.16 -6.21 -5.51
N ILE A 95 6.42 -7.24 -5.09
CA ILE A 95 5.37 -7.13 -4.07
C ILE A 95 6.00 -6.73 -2.73
N ARG A 96 7.05 -7.43 -2.27
CA ARG A 96 7.77 -7.11 -1.02
C ARG A 96 8.33 -5.69 -1.02
N GLN A 97 8.95 -5.27 -2.12
CA GLN A 97 9.42 -3.89 -2.27
C GLN A 97 8.27 -2.91 -2.18
N THR A 98 7.18 -3.14 -2.92
CA THR A 98 5.99 -2.28 -2.90
C THR A 98 5.43 -2.14 -1.48
N ILE A 99 5.29 -3.25 -0.74
CA ILE A 99 4.83 -3.24 0.66
C ILE A 99 5.75 -2.42 1.56
N ARG A 100 7.08 -2.63 1.46
CA ARG A 100 8.07 -1.84 2.21
C ARG A 100 7.95 -0.35 1.91
N TYR A 101 7.76 0.00 0.64
CA TYR A 101 7.59 1.39 0.22
C TYR A 101 6.28 1.99 0.67
N ILE A 102 5.18 1.24 0.62
CA ILE A 102 3.90 1.68 1.15
C ILE A 102 4.06 1.96 2.65
N LYS A 103 4.63 1.03 3.44
CA LYS A 103 4.91 1.25 4.87
C LYS A 103 5.74 2.51 5.11
N ASN A 104 6.75 2.79 4.28
CA ASN A 104 7.56 4.00 4.36
C ASN A 104 6.84 5.27 3.86
N SER A 105 5.88 5.17 2.94
CA SER A 105 5.09 6.34 2.50
C SER A 105 4.15 6.84 3.61
N PHE A 106 3.73 5.94 4.49
CA PHE A 106 3.03 6.28 5.74
C PHE A 106 3.97 6.92 6.79
N SER A 107 5.30 6.93 6.59
CA SER A 107 6.26 7.65 7.44
C SER A 107 6.53 9.09 6.97
N ASN A 108 5.49 9.76 6.44
CA ASN A 108 5.42 11.20 6.14
C ASN A 108 6.11 11.78 4.89
N THR A 109 6.80 11.00 4.06
CA THR A 109 7.69 11.59 3.04
C THR A 109 7.07 11.84 1.65
N TYR A 110 6.34 10.92 0.99
CA TYR A 110 5.79 11.14 -0.39
C TYR A 110 4.64 10.17 -0.79
N PRO A 111 3.84 10.47 -1.85
CA PRO A 111 2.87 9.53 -2.40
C PRO A 111 3.53 8.34 -3.11
N ILE A 112 2.94 7.16 -2.98
CA ILE A 112 3.48 5.89 -3.49
C ILE A 112 3.69 5.90 -4.99
N THR A 113 2.81 6.52 -5.77
CA THR A 113 2.99 6.63 -7.23
C THR A 113 4.30 7.34 -7.59
N HIS A 114 4.67 8.39 -6.86
CA HIS A 114 5.96 9.09 -7.04
C HIS A 114 7.15 8.23 -6.58
N THR A 115 6.99 7.47 -5.49
CA THR A 115 8.04 6.58 -4.98
C THR A 115 8.27 5.39 -5.91
N LEU A 116 7.20 4.84 -6.50
CA LEU A 116 7.23 3.76 -7.48
C LEU A 116 7.82 4.20 -8.83
N VAL A 117 7.56 5.44 -9.27
CA VAL A 117 8.19 6.02 -10.47
C VAL A 117 9.71 6.15 -10.29
N LYS A 118 10.20 6.50 -9.09
CA LYS A 118 11.64 6.52 -8.78
C LYS A 118 12.29 5.13 -8.82
N LEU A 119 11.55 4.06 -8.53
CA LEU A 119 12.04 2.67 -8.56
C LEU A 119 12.08 2.07 -9.96
N ASN A 120 11.18 2.50 -10.85
CA ASN A 120 11.22 2.09 -12.26
C ASN A 120 12.30 2.85 -13.06
N LYS A 121 12.89 3.91 -12.49
CA LYS A 121 14.20 4.39 -12.96
C LYS A 121 15.24 3.39 -12.43
N SER A 122 15.96 2.76 -13.36
CA SER A 122 17.07 1.85 -13.04
C SER A 122 17.95 2.45 -11.95
N LEU A 123 18.07 1.74 -10.83
CA LEU A 123 19.12 2.03 -9.85
C LEU A 123 20.47 1.88 -10.58
N PRO A 124 21.38 2.86 -10.48
CA PRO A 124 22.75 2.66 -10.92
C PRO A 124 23.30 1.43 -10.19
N TYR A 125 23.94 0.56 -10.97
CA TYR A 125 24.54 -0.70 -10.56
C TYR A 125 25.29 -0.56 -9.22
N LEU A 126 24.89 -1.37 -8.23
CA LEU A 126 25.75 -1.80 -7.13
C LEU A 126 26.25 -3.19 -7.47
#